data_AF-A0A6A4HKF8-F1
#
_entry.id   AF-A0A6A4HKF8-F1
#
_cell.length_a   1.000
_cell.length_b   1.000
_cell.length_c   1.000
_cell.angle_alpha   90.00
_cell.angle_beta   90.00
_cell.angle_gamma   90.00
#
_symmetry.space_group_name_H-M   'P 1'
#
loop_
_entity.id
_entity.type
_entity.pdbx_description
1 polymer ?
#
loop_
_entity_poly.entity_id
_entity_poly.type
_entity_poly.pdbx_seq_one_letter_code
_entity_poly.pdbx_strand_id
1 'polypeptide(L)'
;ILRCQADPELHALLTRNPLEAQVHIVPLGHVNLDKLKEYSEKYKCHFKKVVGFRPTGWTFTQPAGTDQVASIETIISRAQRNTFTYSDLHQGRGSSSTLQVYPVPYSEHSSFFELTCFAMSFEWGKMIATVNVGSETSRGKMAKWVESWEKERRKKGREYVVPSRKDDYW
;
A
#
# COMPACT_ATOMS: atom_id res chain seq x y z
N ILE A 1 -15.57 8.82 13.66
CA ILE A 1 -14.69 8.62 12.48
C ILE A 1 -15.52 8.31 11.24
N LEU A 2 -16.12 7.12 11.09
CA LEU A 2 -16.87 6.78 9.86
C LEU A 2 -18.04 7.74 9.57
N ARG A 3 -18.82 8.11 10.60
CA ARG A 3 -19.91 9.11 10.47
C ARG A 3 -19.46 10.53 10.14
N CYS A 4 -18.16 10.80 10.20
CA CYS A 4 -17.59 12.10 9.87
C CYS A 4 -17.17 12.18 8.40
N GLN A 5 -17.23 11.06 7.65
CA GLN A 5 -17.06 11.05 6.22
C GLN A 5 -18.36 11.50 5.57
N ALA A 6 -18.28 12.35 4.54
CA ALA A 6 -19.46 12.85 3.82
C ALA A 6 -19.97 11.80 2.82
N ASP A 7 -20.33 10.61 3.32
CA ASP A 7 -20.73 9.45 2.52
C ASP A 7 -22.08 8.89 3.00
N PRO A 8 -23.19 9.31 2.38
CA PRO A 8 -24.53 8.83 2.73
C PRO A 8 -24.74 7.33 2.50
N GLU A 9 -24.07 6.74 1.50
CA GLU A 9 -24.18 5.32 1.19
C GLU A 9 -23.53 4.50 2.30
N LEU A 10 -22.31 4.86 2.71
CA LEU A 10 -21.64 4.25 3.85
C LEU A 10 -22.52 4.36 5.11
N HIS A 11 -23.12 5.52 5.37
CA HIS A 11 -23.97 5.72 6.55
C HIS A 11 -25.17 4.77 6.60
N ALA A 12 -25.78 4.47 5.45
CA ALA A 12 -26.88 3.52 5.35
C ALA A 12 -26.46 2.07 5.63
N LEU A 13 -25.18 1.73 5.40
CA LEU A 13 -24.63 0.39 5.60
C LEU A 13 -24.10 0.14 7.03
N LEU A 14 -23.99 1.17 7.86
CA LEU A 14 -23.46 1.04 9.23
C LEU A 14 -24.55 0.58 10.22
N THR A 15 -24.33 -0.56 10.86
CA THR A 15 -25.12 -1.01 12.03
C THR A 15 -24.26 -1.05 13.30
N ARG A 16 -24.92 -0.92 14.46
CA ARG A 16 -24.30 -1.18 15.77
C ARG A 16 -24.52 -2.61 16.24
N ASN A 17 -25.41 -3.36 15.60
CA ASN A 17 -25.71 -4.74 15.93
C ASN A 17 -24.75 -5.67 15.15
N PRO A 18 -23.81 -6.35 15.83
CA PRO A 18 -22.87 -7.25 15.17
C PRO A 18 -23.52 -8.51 14.58
N LEU A 19 -24.78 -8.83 14.93
CA LEU A 19 -25.49 -9.99 14.35
C LEU A 19 -26.21 -9.64 13.03
N GLU A 20 -26.37 -8.36 12.72
CA GLU A 20 -26.96 -7.88 11.47
C GLU A 20 -25.90 -7.61 10.39
N ALA A 21 -24.62 -7.61 10.77
CA ALA A 21 -23.50 -7.37 9.86
C ALA A 21 -22.75 -8.66 9.55
N GLN A 22 -22.27 -8.81 8.32
CA GLN A 22 -21.31 -9.86 7.95
C GLN A 22 -19.87 -9.35 7.91
N VAL A 23 -19.68 -8.02 7.92
CA VAL A 23 -18.37 -7.35 7.89
C VAL A 23 -18.22 -6.54 9.16
N HIS A 24 -17.24 -6.92 9.98
CA HIS A 24 -17.01 -6.31 11.28
C HIS A 24 -15.73 -5.49 11.26
N ILE A 25 -15.84 -4.22 11.63
CA ILE A 25 -14.67 -3.34 11.77
C ILE A 25 -14.12 -3.51 13.18
N VAL A 26 -12.87 -3.95 13.27
CA VAL A 26 -12.15 -4.14 14.53
C VAL A 26 -10.86 -3.33 14.51
N PRO A 27 -10.30 -2.96 15.68
CA PRO A 27 -9.00 -2.29 15.70
C PRO A 27 -7.94 -3.19 15.06
N LEU A 28 -7.03 -2.62 14.25
CA LEU A 28 -6.07 -3.38 13.43
C LEU A 28 -5.22 -4.37 14.26
N GLY A 29 -4.87 -4.00 15.50
CA GLY A 29 -4.15 -4.88 16.43
C GLY A 29 -4.89 -6.19 16.77
N HIS A 30 -6.22 -6.23 16.63
CA HIS A 30 -7.04 -7.43 16.86
C HIS A 30 -7.12 -8.35 15.64
N VAL A 31 -6.65 -7.91 14.46
CA VAL A 31 -6.57 -8.76 13.27
C VAL A 31 -5.28 -9.59 13.32
N ASN A 32 -5.26 -10.50 14.28
CA ASN A 32 -4.27 -11.55 14.45
C ASN A 32 -5.00 -12.83 14.92
N LEU A 33 -4.37 -13.99 14.81
CA LEU A 33 -5.04 -15.26 15.07
C LEU A 33 -5.57 -15.38 16.51
N ASP A 34 -4.80 -14.96 17.51
CA ASP A 34 -5.20 -15.12 18.91
C ASP A 34 -6.44 -14.27 19.24
N LYS A 35 -6.43 -13.01 18.82
CA LYS A 35 -7.53 -12.08 19.08
C LYS A 35 -8.74 -12.33 18.20
N LEU A 36 -8.54 -12.76 16.96
CA LEU A 36 -9.64 -13.12 16.07
C LEU A 36 -10.32 -14.42 16.54
N LYS A 37 -9.56 -15.36 17.13
CA LYS A 37 -10.13 -16.56 17.77
C LYS A 37 -11.04 -16.17 18.93
N GLU A 38 -10.56 -15.32 19.85
CA GLU A 38 -11.37 -14.80 20.97
C GLU A 38 -12.64 -14.11 20.47
N TYR A 39 -12.53 -13.34 19.38
CA TYR A 39 -13.66 -12.67 18.76
C TYR A 39 -14.66 -13.66 18.14
N SER A 40 -14.18 -14.69 17.46
CA SER A 40 -15.02 -15.71 16.80
C SER A 40 -15.85 -16.51 17.81
N GLU A 41 -15.28 -16.82 18.97
CA GLU A 41 -15.98 -17.58 20.01
C GLU A 41 -17.19 -16.81 20.58
N LYS A 42 -17.15 -15.46 20.60
CA LYS A 42 -18.28 -14.62 21.05
C LYS A 42 -19.53 -14.79 20.18
N TYR A 43 -19.35 -15.14 18.91
CA TYR A 43 -20.43 -15.21 17.93
C TYR A 43 -20.53 -16.59 17.24
N LYS A 44 -19.94 -17.62 17.84
CA LYS A 44 -19.83 -18.97 17.25
C LYS A 44 -21.16 -19.64 16.91
N CYS A 45 -22.23 -19.29 17.63
CA CYS A 45 -23.58 -19.76 17.33
C CYS A 45 -24.13 -19.18 16.01
N HIS A 46 -23.59 -18.06 15.55
CA HIS A 46 -24.04 -17.36 14.35
C HIS A 46 -23.04 -17.48 13.19
N PHE A 47 -21.74 -17.30 13.45
CA PHE A 47 -20.68 -17.40 12.43
C PHE A 47 -19.81 -18.64 12.63
N LYS A 48 -19.73 -19.50 11.60
CA LYS A 48 -18.95 -20.75 11.63
C LYS A 48 -17.51 -20.57 11.15
N LYS A 49 -17.24 -19.54 10.35
CA LYS A 49 -15.93 -19.23 9.78
C LYS A 49 -15.70 -17.74 9.83
N VAL A 50 -14.47 -17.33 10.12
CA VAL A 50 -14.08 -15.92 10.20
C VAL A 50 -12.83 -15.71 9.34
N VAL A 51 -12.89 -14.68 8.51
CA VAL A 51 -11.77 -14.23 7.68
C VAL A 51 -11.40 -12.82 8.11
N GLY A 52 -10.17 -12.63 8.54
CA GLY A 52 -9.61 -11.33 8.92
C GLY A 52 -8.70 -10.79 7.83
N PHE A 53 -8.98 -9.60 7.33
CA PHE A 53 -8.06 -8.87 6.46
C PHE A 53 -7.23 -7.92 7.31
N ARG A 54 -5.91 -8.07 7.26
CA ARG A 54 -4.97 -7.21 7.94
C ARG A 54 -4.28 -6.33 6.89
N PRO A 55 -4.78 -5.10 6.64
CA PRO A 55 -4.05 -4.12 5.86
C PRO A 55 -2.65 -3.93 6.45
N THR A 56 -1.66 -4.09 5.60
CA THR A 56 -0.25 -3.81 5.88
C THR A 56 0.24 -2.83 4.84
N GLY A 57 1.04 -1.84 5.24
CA GLY A 57 1.75 -0.99 4.28
C GLY A 57 2.71 -1.80 3.41
N TRP A 58 3.25 -1.17 2.37
CA TRP A 58 4.31 -1.78 1.56
C TRP A 58 5.54 -2.05 2.41
N THR A 59 5.91 -3.33 2.58
CA THR A 59 7.27 -3.68 3.00
C THR A 59 8.10 -3.81 1.73
N PHE A 60 8.87 -2.78 1.38
CA PHE A 60 9.83 -2.90 0.30
C PHE A 60 10.96 -3.85 0.74
N THR A 61 10.89 -5.09 0.28
CA THR A 61 11.99 -6.04 0.46
C THR A 61 12.97 -5.84 -0.68
N GLN A 62 14.14 -5.26 -0.40
CA GLN A 62 15.24 -5.26 -1.36
C GLN A 62 15.60 -6.72 -1.67
N PRO A 63 15.56 -7.17 -2.95
CA PRO A 63 16.09 -8.47 -3.31
C PRO A 63 17.56 -8.55 -2.91
N ALA A 64 17.95 -9.62 -2.21
CA ALA A 64 19.33 -9.83 -1.80
C ALA A 64 20.27 -9.74 -3.02
N GLY A 65 21.34 -8.94 -2.92
CA GLY A 65 22.33 -8.77 -3.98
C GLY A 65 21.99 -7.72 -5.05
N THR A 66 20.96 -6.89 -4.87
CA THR A 66 20.74 -5.73 -5.75
C THR A 66 21.52 -4.51 -5.27
N ASP A 67 22.62 -4.19 -5.96
CA ASP A 67 23.35 -2.94 -5.77
C ASP A 67 22.49 -1.72 -6.09
N GLN A 68 22.72 -0.64 -5.33
CA GLN A 68 21.88 0.55 -5.16
C GLN A 68 21.66 1.47 -6.38
N VAL A 69 21.79 1.01 -7.62
CA VAL A 69 21.63 1.90 -8.79
C VAL A 69 20.84 1.23 -9.91
N ALA A 70 19.56 0.95 -9.67
CA ALA A 70 18.65 0.78 -10.80
C ALA A 70 18.48 2.14 -11.49
N SER A 71 18.75 2.22 -12.80
CA SER A 71 18.48 3.43 -13.57
C SER A 71 16.99 3.77 -13.52
N ILE A 72 16.65 5.06 -13.73
CA ILE A 72 15.24 5.51 -13.77
C ILE A 72 14.44 4.70 -14.81
N GLU A 73 15.04 4.41 -15.96
CA GLU A 73 14.45 3.54 -16.99
C GLU A 73 14.21 2.11 -16.51
N THR A 74 15.14 1.54 -15.74
CA THR A 74 14.99 0.21 -15.14
C THR A 74 13.86 0.18 -14.11
N ILE A 75 13.73 1.23 -13.29
CA ILE A 75 12.66 1.37 -12.30
C ILE A 75 11.30 1.38 -13.00
N ILE A 76 11.16 2.21 -14.03
CA ILE A 76 9.92 2.34 -14.80
C ILE A 76 9.56 1.00 -15.47
N SER A 77 10.52 0.38 -16.16
CA SER A 77 10.31 -0.86 -16.93
C SER A 77 10.03 -2.08 -16.03
N ARG A 78 10.57 -2.13 -14.81
CA ARG A 78 10.31 -3.22 -13.86
C ARG A 78 8.91 -3.11 -13.26
N ALA A 79 8.53 -1.93 -12.81
CA ALA A 79 7.26 -1.74 -12.11
C ALA A 79 6.05 -1.91 -13.03
N GLN A 80 6.17 -1.58 -14.32
CA GLN A 80 5.12 -1.85 -15.32
C GLN A 80 4.77 -3.35 -15.43
N ARG A 81 5.70 -4.26 -15.10
CA ARG A 81 5.50 -5.72 -15.20
C ARG A 81 4.83 -6.37 -13.99
N ASN A 82 4.91 -5.77 -12.80
CA ASN A 82 4.53 -6.44 -11.54
C ASN A 82 3.08 -6.21 -11.16
N THR A 83 2.15 -7.08 -11.57
CA THR A 83 0.72 -6.94 -11.27
C THR A 83 0.34 -7.79 -10.06
N PHE A 84 -0.22 -7.16 -9.02
CA PHE A 84 -0.79 -7.88 -7.89
C PHE A 84 -2.23 -8.27 -8.21
N THR A 85 -2.57 -9.54 -7.97
CA THR A 85 -3.87 -10.13 -8.24
C THR A 85 -4.34 -10.92 -7.01
N TYR A 86 -5.57 -11.44 -7.05
CA TYR A 86 -6.09 -12.29 -5.97
C TYR A 86 -5.23 -13.56 -5.73
N SER A 87 -4.52 -14.04 -6.76
CA SER A 87 -3.60 -15.18 -6.65
C SER A 87 -2.38 -14.89 -5.80
N ASP A 88 -2.02 -13.60 -5.64
CA ASP A 88 -0.90 -13.17 -4.82
C ASP A 88 -1.29 -12.98 -3.34
N LEU A 89 -2.58 -13.14 -3.01
CA LEU A 89 -3.10 -13.01 -1.66
C LEU A 89 -2.94 -14.34 -0.91
N HIS A 90 -1.97 -14.37 0.01
CA HIS A 90 -1.62 -15.57 0.76
C HIS A 90 -2.10 -15.50 2.20
N GLN A 91 -2.53 -16.64 2.75
CA GLN A 91 -2.91 -16.74 4.16
C GLN A 91 -1.69 -16.54 5.05
N GLY A 92 -1.86 -15.77 6.13
CA GLY A 92 -0.89 -15.63 7.20
C GLY A 92 -0.65 -16.97 7.89
N ARG A 93 0.58 -17.16 8.38
CA ARG A 93 1.00 -18.37 9.10
C ARG A 93 0.06 -18.63 10.29
N GLY A 94 -0.36 -19.89 10.44
CA GLY A 94 -1.25 -20.34 11.52
C GLY A 94 -2.75 -20.22 11.21
N SER A 95 -3.13 -19.77 10.01
CA SER A 95 -4.51 -19.81 9.54
C SER A 95 -5.04 -21.25 9.47
N SER A 96 -6.32 -21.44 9.76
CA SER A 96 -7.04 -22.71 9.70
C SER A 96 -8.25 -22.64 8.78
N SER A 97 -9.00 -23.74 8.63
CA SER A 97 -10.22 -23.77 7.81
C SER A 97 -11.38 -22.93 8.36
N THR A 98 -11.35 -22.61 9.66
CA THR A 98 -12.39 -21.83 10.35
C THR A 98 -11.93 -20.42 10.71
N LEU A 99 -10.63 -20.18 10.77
CA LEU A 99 -10.04 -18.90 11.13
C LEU A 99 -8.89 -18.55 10.18
N GLN A 100 -9.13 -17.61 9.28
CA GLN A 100 -8.15 -17.21 8.27
C GLN A 100 -7.75 -15.77 8.47
N VAL A 101 -6.45 -15.47 8.35
CA VAL A 101 -5.96 -14.09 8.37
C VAL A 101 -5.17 -13.84 7.10
N TYR A 102 -5.52 -12.79 6.36
CA TYR A 102 -4.84 -12.38 5.14
C TYR A 102 -4.12 -11.04 5.37
N PRO A 103 -2.78 -11.00 5.35
CA PRO A 103 -2.06 -9.74 5.19
C PRO A 103 -2.31 -9.18 3.79
N VAL A 104 -2.85 -7.97 3.72
CA VAL A 104 -3.17 -7.30 2.45
C VAL A 104 -2.20 -6.14 2.26
N PRO A 105 -1.38 -6.10 1.19
CA PRO A 105 -0.49 -4.97 0.91
C PRO A 105 -1.30 -3.76 0.41
N TYR A 106 -1.85 -3.00 1.35
CA TYR A 106 -2.63 -1.80 1.09
C TYR A 106 -1.87 -0.59 1.61
N SER A 107 -1.56 0.34 0.72
CA SER A 107 -0.82 1.56 1.05
C SER A 107 -1.55 2.77 0.53
N GLU A 108 -1.67 3.78 1.39
CA GLU A 108 -2.13 5.12 1.05
C GLU A 108 -0.96 6.06 0.72
N HIS A 109 0.27 5.52 0.72
CA HIS A 109 1.47 6.22 0.30
C HIS A 109 1.94 5.72 -1.06
N SER A 110 2.49 6.65 -1.85
CA SER A 110 3.13 6.34 -3.12
C SER A 110 4.31 5.40 -2.94
N SER A 111 4.36 4.38 -3.77
CA SER A 111 5.55 3.58 -4.00
C SER A 111 6.68 4.43 -4.60
N PHE A 112 7.91 3.92 -4.52
CA PHE A 112 9.06 4.60 -5.13
C PHE A 112 8.92 4.74 -6.66
N PHE A 113 8.24 3.80 -7.31
CA PHE A 113 7.92 3.87 -8.73
C PHE A 113 6.95 5.01 -9.04
N GLU A 114 5.84 5.12 -8.31
CA GLU A 114 4.84 6.18 -8.50
C GLU A 114 5.47 7.56 -8.24
N LEU A 115 6.30 7.68 -7.20
CA LEU A 115 7.07 8.90 -6.94
C LEU A 115 8.04 9.24 -8.07
N THR A 116 8.70 8.22 -8.65
CA THR A 116 9.58 8.42 -9.82
C THR A 116 8.77 8.86 -11.04
N CYS A 117 7.60 8.27 -11.29
CA CYS A 117 6.73 8.67 -12.40
C CYS A 117 6.26 10.12 -12.25
N PHE A 118 5.85 10.51 -11.05
CA PHE A 118 5.50 11.89 -10.73
C PHE A 118 6.69 12.84 -10.96
N ALA A 119 7.87 12.50 -10.42
CA ALA A 119 9.07 13.33 -10.54
C ALA A 119 9.52 13.52 -11.99
N MET A 120 9.30 12.51 -12.85
CA MET A 120 9.66 12.54 -14.26
C MET A 120 8.60 13.20 -15.16
N SER A 121 7.32 13.14 -14.78
CA SER A 121 6.20 13.62 -15.60
C SER A 121 5.73 15.04 -15.25
N PHE A 122 6.06 15.54 -14.06
CA PHE A 122 5.64 16.86 -13.61
C PHE A 122 6.77 17.91 -13.73
N GLU A 123 6.41 19.12 -14.13
CA GLU A 123 7.32 20.25 -14.14
C GLU A 123 7.41 20.89 -12.73
N TRP A 124 8.45 20.51 -12.00
CA TRP A 124 8.79 21.06 -10.69
C TRP A 124 10.09 21.87 -10.73
N GLY A 125 10.14 22.99 -10.01
CA GLY A 125 11.35 23.81 -9.84
C GLY A 125 12.22 23.36 -8.66
N LYS A 126 11.61 22.89 -7.56
CA LYS A 126 12.32 22.36 -6.39
C LYS A 126 11.48 21.28 -5.71
N MET A 127 12.13 20.22 -5.26
CA MET A 127 11.50 19.17 -4.45
C MET A 127 12.02 19.24 -3.01
N ILE A 128 11.10 19.24 -2.03
CA ILE A 128 11.42 19.34 -0.60
C ILE A 128 10.80 18.14 0.10
N ALA A 129 11.63 17.29 0.71
CA ALA A 129 11.17 16.12 1.46
C ALA A 129 10.57 16.55 2.81
N THR A 130 9.42 15.99 3.16
CA THR A 130 8.72 16.23 4.45
C THR A 130 8.77 15.03 5.39
N VAL A 131 9.08 13.84 4.87
CA VAL A 131 9.20 12.58 5.62
C VAL A 131 10.62 12.04 5.56
N ASN A 132 11.00 11.20 6.53
CA ASN A 132 12.36 10.64 6.63
C ASN A 132 13.48 11.69 6.68
N VAL A 133 13.20 12.88 7.20
CA VAL A 133 14.15 14.00 7.28
C VAL A 133 14.99 14.01 8.56
N GLY A 134 14.75 13.08 9.50
CA GLY A 134 15.39 13.08 10.83
C GLY A 134 16.89 12.78 10.81
N SER A 135 17.40 12.08 9.81
CA SER A 135 18.83 11.73 9.70
C SER A 135 19.48 12.33 8.46
N GLU A 136 20.72 12.78 8.60
CA GLU A 136 21.51 13.33 7.50
C GLU A 136 21.71 12.29 6.39
N THR A 137 21.97 11.04 6.76
CA THR A 137 22.11 9.93 5.81
C THR A 137 20.86 9.75 4.95
N SER A 138 19.66 9.80 5.56
CA SER A 138 18.39 9.70 4.82
C SER A 138 18.19 10.90 3.89
N ARG A 139 18.42 12.12 4.39
CA ARG A 139 18.36 13.34 3.57
C ARG A 139 19.31 13.28 2.38
N GLY A 140 20.54 12.81 2.58
CA GLY A 140 21.54 12.63 1.53
C GLY A 140 21.10 11.61 0.47
N LYS A 141 20.49 10.48 0.87
CA LYS A 141 19.93 9.49 -0.07
C LYS A 141 18.80 10.09 -0.91
N MET A 142 17.87 10.82 -0.29
CA MET A 142 16.77 11.48 -1.01
C MET A 142 17.29 12.57 -1.96
N ALA A 143 18.26 13.38 -1.53
CA ALA A 143 18.86 14.42 -2.36
C ALA A 143 19.49 13.85 -3.65
N LYS A 144 20.19 12.71 -3.55
CA LYS A 144 20.76 12.01 -4.72
C LYS A 144 19.68 11.58 -5.72
N TRP A 145 18.53 11.12 -5.24
CA TRP A 145 17.40 10.75 -6.11
C TRP A 145 16.78 11.97 -6.79
N VAL A 146 16.56 13.06 -6.05
CA VAL A 146 16.03 14.32 -6.62
C VAL A 146 16.96 14.84 -7.72
N GLU A 147 18.28 14.84 -7.48
CA GLU A 147 19.26 15.24 -8.49
C GLU A 147 19.24 14.33 -9.73
N SER A 148 19.07 13.02 -9.52
CA SER A 148 18.98 12.05 -10.62
C SER A 148 17.72 12.26 -11.46
N TRP A 149 16.56 12.48 -10.83
CA TRP A 149 15.32 12.81 -11.54
C TRP A 149 15.43 14.13 -12.30
N GLU A 150 16.06 15.16 -11.71
CA GLU A 150 16.27 16.43 -12.40
C GLU A 150 17.12 16.26 -13.66
N LYS A 151 18.25 15.54 -13.54
CA LYS A 151 19.16 15.26 -14.65
C LYS A 151 18.46 14.50 -15.77
N GLU A 152 17.73 13.44 -15.46
CA GLU A 152 17.04 12.65 -16.48
C GLU A 152 15.87 13.41 -17.12
N ARG A 153 15.10 14.19 -16.34
CA ARG A 153 14.03 15.01 -16.88
C ARG A 153 14.55 16.06 -17.86
N ARG A 154 15.66 16.73 -17.53
CA ARG A 154 16.33 17.69 -18.44
C ARG A 154 16.78 17.03 -19.74
N LYS A 155 17.24 15.78 -19.70
CA LYS A 155 17.62 15.01 -20.91
C LYS A 155 16.43 14.61 -21.78
N LYS A 156 15.32 14.19 -21.17
CA LYS A 156 14.12 13.74 -21.90
C LYS A 156 13.26 14.89 -22.44
N GLY A 157 13.41 16.09 -21.89
CA GLY A 157 12.67 17.28 -22.29
C GLY A 157 11.42 17.53 -21.46
N ARG A 158 10.86 18.74 -21.56
CA ARG A 158 9.74 19.22 -20.73
C ARG A 158 8.40 18.53 -21.02
N GLU A 159 8.24 17.99 -22.23
CA GLU A 159 7.02 17.31 -22.66
C GLU A 159 7.04 15.81 -22.36
N TYR A 160 8.11 15.30 -21.73
CA TYR A 160 8.20 13.90 -21.38
C TYR A 160 7.23 13.55 -20.25
N VAL A 161 6.35 12.60 -20.52
CA VAL A 161 5.42 12.01 -19.55
C VAL A 161 5.65 10.51 -19.53
N VAL A 162 5.76 9.93 -18.33
CA VAL A 162 5.87 8.49 -18.18
C VAL A 162 4.53 7.86 -18.55
N PRO A 163 4.48 6.86 -19.45
CA PRO A 163 3.23 6.21 -19.84
C PRO A 163 2.51 5.60 -18.64
N SER A 164 1.18 5.77 -18.60
CA SER A 164 0.33 5.15 -17.59
C SER A 164 0.48 3.64 -17.65
N ARG A 165 0.40 3.01 -16.47
CA ARG A 165 0.52 1.55 -16.38
C ARG A 165 -0.76 0.85 -16.82
N LYS A 166 -1.91 1.45 -16.53
CA LYS A 166 -3.25 1.14 -17.03
C LYS A 166 -4.06 2.44 -17.05
N ASP A 167 -5.08 2.51 -17.89
CA ASP A 167 -5.94 3.70 -17.98
C ASP A 167 -6.67 4.01 -16.66
N ASP A 168 -6.99 2.96 -15.89
CA ASP A 168 -7.65 3.06 -14.57
C ASP A 168 -6.66 3.00 -13.38
N TYR A 169 -5.35 3.11 -13.65
CA TYR A 169 -4.29 3.01 -12.64
C TYR A 169 -3.37 4.22 -12.73
N TRP A 170 -3.61 5.21 -11.87
CA TRP A 170 -2.72 6.36 -11.63
C TRP A 170 -1.61 6.01 -10.64
#